data_AF-A0A7S1QI41-F1
#
_entry.id   AF-A0A7S1QI41-F1
#
_cell.length_a   1.000
_cell.length_b   1.000
_cell.length_c   1.000
_cell.angle_alpha   90.00
_cell.angle_beta   90.00
_cell.angle_gamma   90.00
#
_symmetry.space_group_name_H-M   'P 1'
#
loop_
_entity.id
_entity.type
_entity.pdbx_description
1 polymer ?
#
loop_
_entity_poly.entity_id
_entity_poly.type
_entity_poly.pdbx_seq_one_letter_code
_entity_poly.pdbx_strand_id
1 'polypeptide(L)'
;QAGQERPVAPEKTPLPQKVVAYAEALSAPEAMEPLPPEVEGTPSAEETAQPDLPEGGAGEEVWDARVLVVRQGQVHIDIQHQKPPMRDASLLAFCDWLDQQLPVVVANFPYVRNSGAYVDLSDNIIGPEGLDKLFRVLRDHRVPCVVMKAYRNVLDDSIVDTLIEYLYTQPESFPMHGIHISHNNISDKGALRLIRAAALCGHYPRLTSRLPLWLRLEANDIESPYKLIADCQKEGFNVCLMGDGLCSRPNCNHYSGVHVQLPYFLHQGRKGQDQYQKERSVAKAQAPLPALPPVAAPLRPLAGLAWPVEAVVVLDEDEKPEGEALPDWKRKDNLAAGAELMVPAPKTASFRPAPKRA
;
A
#
# COMPACT_ATOMS: atom_id res chain seq x y z
N GLN A 1 -17.06 -11.01 60.36
CA GLN A 1 -16.11 -11.59 59.39
C GLN A 1 -16.87 -11.78 58.09
N ALA A 2 -16.70 -10.86 57.15
CA ALA A 2 -17.35 -10.91 55.83
C ALA A 2 -16.29 -11.34 54.80
N GLY A 3 -16.54 -12.45 54.12
CA GLY A 3 -15.66 -13.00 53.09
C GLY A 3 -15.84 -12.25 51.77
N GLN A 4 -14.75 -11.64 51.29
CA GLN A 4 -14.65 -11.08 49.95
C GLN A 4 -14.27 -12.20 48.97
N GLU A 5 -15.20 -12.60 48.12
CA GLU A 5 -14.92 -13.45 46.96
C GLU A 5 -14.22 -12.63 45.87
N ARG A 6 -13.09 -13.13 45.38
CA ARG A 6 -12.32 -12.54 44.29
C ARG A 6 -12.95 -12.88 42.94
N PRO A 7 -12.98 -11.94 41.97
CA PRO A 7 -13.48 -12.22 40.63
C PRO A 7 -12.52 -13.14 39.86
N VAL A 8 -13.09 -14.19 39.26
CA VAL A 8 -12.41 -15.14 38.37
C VAL A 8 -12.15 -14.46 37.03
N ALA A 9 -10.91 -14.56 36.54
CA ALA A 9 -10.50 -13.99 35.25
C ALA A 9 -11.15 -14.74 34.08
N PRO A 10 -11.50 -14.04 32.97
CA PRO A 10 -12.12 -14.66 31.81
C PRO A 10 -11.11 -15.56 31.07
N GLU A 11 -11.56 -16.79 30.83
CA GLU A 11 -10.85 -17.82 30.08
C GLU A 11 -10.70 -17.41 28.61
N LYS A 12 -9.48 -17.51 28.08
CA LYS A 12 -9.17 -17.13 26.69
C LYS A 12 -9.79 -18.14 25.72
N THR A 13 -10.77 -17.71 24.96
CA THR A 13 -11.39 -18.51 23.90
C THR A 13 -10.36 -18.77 22.78
N PRO A 14 -10.11 -20.03 22.36
CA PRO A 14 -9.21 -20.33 21.26
C PRO A 14 -9.77 -19.84 19.92
N LEU A 15 -8.89 -19.31 19.07
CA LEU A 15 -9.22 -18.85 17.72
C LEU A 15 -9.81 -19.99 16.86
N PRO A 16 -10.77 -19.70 15.97
CA PRO A 16 -11.43 -20.73 15.15
C PRO A 16 -10.46 -21.35 14.14
N GLN A 17 -10.38 -22.68 14.14
CA GLN A 17 -9.51 -23.53 13.31
C GLN A 17 -9.64 -23.32 11.78
N LYS A 18 -10.63 -22.55 11.31
CA LYS A 18 -10.87 -22.31 9.87
C LYS A 18 -9.85 -21.38 9.20
N VAL A 19 -9.04 -20.63 9.96
CA VAL A 19 -8.08 -19.67 9.38
C VAL A 19 -6.78 -20.35 8.93
N VAL A 20 -6.40 -21.49 9.55
CA VAL A 20 -5.16 -22.22 9.20
C VAL A 20 -5.28 -22.95 7.86
N ALA A 21 -6.47 -23.43 7.50
CA ALA A 21 -6.70 -24.20 6.27
C ALA A 21 -6.57 -23.38 4.98
N TYR A 22 -6.68 -22.05 5.03
CA TYR A 22 -6.58 -21.19 3.84
C TYR A 22 -5.12 -20.92 3.41
N ALA A 23 -4.15 -21.04 4.33
CA ALA A 23 -2.74 -20.83 4.02
C ALA A 23 -2.09 -22.07 3.37
N GLU A 24 -2.52 -23.28 3.74
CA GLU A 24 -1.96 -24.52 3.18
C GLU A 24 -2.49 -24.86 1.77
N ALA A 25 -3.67 -24.35 1.38
CA ALA A 25 -4.28 -24.64 0.09
C ALA A 25 -3.62 -23.93 -1.11
N LEU A 26 -2.70 -22.98 -0.88
CA LEU A 26 -1.99 -22.25 -1.94
C LEU A 26 -0.65 -22.88 -2.35
N SER A 27 -0.27 -24.03 -1.76
CA SER A 27 1.05 -24.63 -1.97
C SER A 27 1.04 -25.94 -2.79
N ALA A 28 -0.04 -26.25 -3.51
CA ALA A 28 -0.08 -27.44 -4.36
C ALA A 28 0.66 -27.21 -5.69
N PRO A 29 1.69 -28.01 -6.05
CA PRO A 29 2.40 -27.87 -7.31
C PRO A 29 1.52 -28.33 -8.48
N GLU A 30 1.29 -27.46 -9.45
CA GLU A 30 0.70 -27.81 -10.75
C GLU A 30 1.64 -28.76 -11.52
N ALA A 31 1.05 -29.83 -12.06
CA ALA A 31 1.75 -30.84 -12.85
C ALA A 31 2.26 -30.22 -14.17
N MET A 32 3.58 -30.28 -14.35
CA MET A 32 4.30 -29.76 -15.51
C MET A 32 4.01 -30.61 -16.76
N GLU A 33 3.37 -30.03 -17.78
CA GLU A 33 3.19 -30.66 -19.09
C GLU A 33 4.52 -30.72 -19.88
N PRO A 34 4.76 -31.79 -20.66
CA PRO A 34 6.00 -31.97 -21.41
C PRO A 34 6.10 -31.03 -22.62
N LEU A 35 7.27 -30.40 -22.75
CA LEU A 35 7.62 -29.50 -23.86
C LEU A 35 7.76 -30.25 -25.20
N PRO A 36 7.37 -29.64 -26.34
CA PRO A 36 7.58 -30.20 -27.68
C PRO A 36 9.04 -30.07 -28.16
N PRO A 37 9.47 -30.89 -29.14
CA PRO A 37 10.85 -30.97 -29.59
C PRO A 37 11.31 -29.76 -30.42
N GLU A 38 12.59 -29.43 -30.25
CA GLU A 38 13.32 -28.32 -30.86
C GLU A 38 13.44 -28.45 -32.38
N VAL A 39 13.20 -27.34 -33.09
CA VAL A 39 13.40 -27.22 -34.54
C VAL A 39 14.69 -26.43 -34.77
N GLU A 40 15.73 -27.13 -35.24
CA GLU A 40 16.98 -26.53 -35.69
C GLU A 40 16.77 -25.75 -36.99
N GLY A 41 17.15 -24.47 -36.99
CA GLY A 41 17.10 -23.61 -38.16
C GLY A 41 17.93 -22.36 -37.95
N THR A 42 19.23 -22.45 -38.24
CA THR A 42 20.18 -21.34 -38.31
C THR A 42 20.02 -20.54 -39.60
N PRO A 43 19.97 -19.20 -39.51
CA PRO A 43 20.59 -18.36 -40.52
C PRO A 43 21.68 -17.48 -39.90
N SER A 44 22.80 -17.49 -40.62
CA SER A 44 24.01 -16.69 -40.47
C SER A 44 23.74 -15.19 -40.33
N ALA A 45 24.26 -14.60 -39.25
CA ALA A 45 24.18 -13.18 -38.93
C ALA A 45 25.29 -12.39 -39.62
N GLU A 46 24.90 -11.32 -40.33
CA GLU A 46 25.78 -10.24 -40.74
C GLU A 46 26.18 -9.41 -39.51
N GLU A 47 27.48 -9.34 -39.29
CA GLU A 47 28.17 -8.61 -38.23
C GLU A 47 28.01 -7.10 -38.44
N THR A 48 26.97 -6.53 -37.83
CA THR A 48 26.77 -5.08 -37.80
C THR A 48 27.44 -4.54 -36.54
N ALA A 49 28.59 -3.89 -36.70
CA ALA A 49 29.33 -3.24 -35.63
C ALA A 49 28.42 -2.25 -34.87
N GLN A 50 28.07 -2.60 -33.63
CA GLN A 50 27.38 -1.69 -32.72
C GLN A 50 28.37 -0.63 -32.22
N PRO A 51 28.00 0.66 -32.22
CA PRO A 51 28.85 1.71 -31.67
C PRO A 51 29.02 1.51 -30.16
N ASP A 52 30.26 1.52 -29.70
CA ASP A 52 30.65 1.49 -28.28
C ASP A 52 29.92 2.60 -27.52
N LEU A 53 28.83 2.23 -26.84
CA LEU A 53 28.19 3.11 -25.88
C LEU A 53 29.14 3.28 -24.70
N PRO A 54 29.37 4.51 -24.22
CA PRO A 54 30.28 4.74 -23.12
C PRO A 54 29.84 3.91 -21.91
N GLU A 55 30.75 3.09 -21.39
CA GLU A 55 30.61 2.40 -20.11
C GLU A 55 30.39 3.44 -19.02
N GLY A 56 29.13 3.83 -18.84
CA GLY A 56 28.70 4.68 -17.75
C GLY A 56 28.90 3.88 -16.48
N GLY A 57 30.03 4.13 -15.80
CA GLY A 57 30.30 3.56 -14.48
C GLY A 57 29.05 3.75 -13.62
N ALA A 58 28.54 2.65 -13.08
CA ALA A 58 27.44 2.65 -12.13
C ALA A 58 27.86 3.49 -10.93
N GLY A 59 27.59 4.78 -11.00
CA GLY A 59 27.77 5.70 -9.89
C GLY A 59 26.95 5.13 -8.74
N GLU A 60 27.59 4.96 -7.59
CA GLU A 60 26.93 4.55 -6.37
C GLU A 60 25.75 5.50 -6.14
N GLU A 61 24.52 5.02 -6.35
CA GLU A 61 23.31 5.83 -6.17
C GLU A 61 23.17 6.14 -4.67
N VAL A 62 23.67 7.31 -4.28
CA VAL A 62 23.53 7.80 -2.92
C VAL A 62 22.11 8.31 -2.75
N TRP A 63 21.30 7.55 -1.99
CA TRP A 63 19.94 7.97 -1.63
C TRP A 63 19.98 9.19 -0.72
N ASP A 64 19.16 10.18 -1.06
CA ASP A 64 19.02 11.42 -0.30
C ASP A 64 18.33 11.15 1.05
N ALA A 65 18.88 11.65 2.16
CA ALA A 65 18.28 11.52 3.49
C ALA A 65 16.82 12.03 3.56
N ARG A 66 16.40 12.89 2.63
CA ARG A 66 15.02 13.39 2.52
C ARG A 66 14.01 12.33 2.11
N VAL A 67 14.43 11.20 1.53
CA VAL A 67 13.51 10.11 1.14
C VAL A 67 13.03 9.29 2.35
N LEU A 68 13.75 9.34 3.47
CA LEU A 68 13.46 8.60 4.70
C LEU A 68 13.49 9.54 5.90
N VAL A 69 12.32 9.99 6.35
CA VAL A 69 12.21 10.97 7.44
C VAL A 69 11.27 10.44 8.52
N VAL A 70 11.55 10.71 9.80
CA VAL A 70 10.60 10.42 10.88
C VAL A 70 9.76 11.68 11.15
N ARG A 71 8.45 11.61 10.94
CA ARG A 71 7.51 12.73 11.17
C ARG A 71 6.30 12.24 11.95
N GLN A 72 5.87 13.03 12.94
CA GLN A 72 4.67 12.72 13.75
C GLN A 72 4.68 11.30 14.33
N GLY A 73 5.87 10.85 14.72
CA GLY A 73 6.10 9.52 15.25
C GLY A 73 6.24 8.42 14.19
N GLN A 74 5.92 8.65 12.91
CA GLN A 74 5.93 7.65 11.84
C GLN A 74 7.19 7.74 10.97
N VAL A 75 7.56 6.63 10.34
CA VAL A 75 8.56 6.63 9.25
C VAL A 75 7.87 7.05 7.97
N HIS A 76 8.36 8.09 7.31
CA HIS A 76 7.90 8.54 6.01
C HIS A 76 8.92 8.12 4.95
N ILE A 77 8.46 7.35 3.97
CA ILE A 77 9.22 6.95 2.80
C ILE A 77 8.58 7.62 1.59
N ASP A 78 9.16 8.74 1.16
CA ASP A 78 8.61 9.59 0.10
C ASP A 78 9.49 9.50 -1.16
N ILE A 79 9.12 8.64 -2.11
CA ILE A 79 9.84 8.36 -3.36
C ILE A 79 8.93 8.53 -4.59
N GLN A 80 7.91 9.39 -4.47
CA GLN A 80 7.03 9.71 -5.58
C GLN A 80 7.73 10.57 -6.65
N HIS A 81 7.22 10.54 -7.88
CA HIS A 81 7.59 11.47 -8.97
C HIS A 81 9.08 11.51 -9.33
N GLN A 82 9.77 10.36 -9.32
CA GLN A 82 11.20 10.34 -9.66
C GLN A 82 11.44 10.73 -11.13
N LYS A 83 12.60 11.34 -11.38
CA LYS A 83 13.05 11.74 -12.73
C LYS A 83 14.49 11.26 -12.94
N PRO A 84 14.72 10.17 -13.71
CA PRO A 84 13.71 9.34 -14.41
C PRO A 84 12.77 8.58 -13.46
N PRO A 85 11.59 8.12 -13.93
CA PRO A 85 10.66 7.32 -13.11
C PRO A 85 11.34 6.06 -12.55
N MET A 86 11.11 5.79 -11.28
CA MET A 86 11.70 4.64 -10.59
C MET A 86 11.13 3.32 -11.15
N ARG A 87 11.99 2.34 -11.39
CA ARG A 87 11.62 0.97 -11.78
C ARG A 87 11.92 0.00 -10.64
N ASP A 88 11.50 -1.26 -10.78
CA ASP A 88 11.79 -2.31 -9.78
C ASP A 88 13.27 -2.42 -9.44
N ALA A 89 14.17 -2.42 -10.43
CA ALA A 89 15.61 -2.51 -10.17
C ALA A 89 16.12 -1.40 -9.23
N SER A 90 15.68 -0.16 -9.43
CA SER A 90 16.03 0.97 -8.56
C SER A 90 15.35 0.87 -7.20
N LEU A 91 14.09 0.42 -7.14
CA LEU A 91 13.41 0.22 -5.86
C LEU A 91 14.05 -0.93 -5.04
N LEU A 92 14.54 -1.98 -5.70
CA LEU A 92 15.29 -3.07 -5.06
C LEU A 92 16.60 -2.54 -4.45
N ALA A 93 17.36 -1.75 -5.20
CA ALA A 93 18.57 -1.09 -4.69
C ALA A 93 18.25 -0.14 -3.51
N PHE A 94 17.15 0.61 -3.60
CA PHE A 94 16.65 1.41 -2.49
C PHE A 94 16.31 0.54 -1.26
N CYS A 95 15.65 -0.61 -1.46
CA CYS A 95 15.29 -1.49 -0.37
C CYS A 95 16.52 -2.07 0.33
N ASP A 96 17.59 -2.38 -0.41
CA ASP A 96 18.85 -2.86 0.19
C ASP A 96 19.56 -1.75 0.98
N TRP A 97 19.43 -0.48 0.57
CA TRP A 97 19.86 0.66 1.37
C TRP A 97 18.96 0.85 2.60
N LEU A 98 17.64 0.79 2.43
CA LEU A 98 16.66 0.95 3.50
C LEU A 98 16.85 -0.09 4.60
N ASP A 99 17.17 -1.33 4.23
CA ASP A 99 17.47 -2.44 5.15
C ASP A 99 18.65 -2.10 6.09
N GLN A 100 19.61 -1.31 5.63
CA GLN A 100 20.73 -0.83 6.43
C GLN A 100 20.36 0.38 7.30
N GLN A 101 19.45 1.24 6.83
CA GLN A 101 19.06 2.46 7.54
C GLN A 101 18.01 2.22 8.64
N LEU A 102 17.06 1.30 8.43
CA LEU A 102 15.97 1.06 9.38
C LEU A 102 16.44 0.66 10.78
N PRO A 103 17.48 -0.17 10.99
CA PRO A 103 18.02 -0.42 12.32
C PRO A 103 18.44 0.86 13.06
N VAL A 104 19.06 1.81 12.35
CA VAL A 104 19.50 3.10 12.90
C VAL A 104 18.28 3.95 13.25
N VAL A 105 17.30 4.06 12.34
CA VAL A 105 16.05 4.79 12.59
C VAL A 105 15.31 4.21 13.80
N VAL A 106 15.17 2.89 13.86
CA VAL A 106 14.45 2.21 14.94
C VAL A 106 15.18 2.30 16.27
N ALA A 107 16.51 2.32 16.28
CA ALA A 107 17.28 2.52 17.51
C ALA A 107 17.11 3.94 18.08
N ASN A 108 17.09 4.95 17.21
CA ASN A 108 16.91 6.35 17.61
C ASN A 108 15.45 6.71 17.91
N PHE A 109 14.50 6.08 17.21
CA PHE A 109 13.06 6.36 17.28
C PHE A 109 12.25 5.09 17.53
N PRO A 110 12.38 4.43 18.69
CA PRO A 110 11.79 3.10 18.93
C PRO A 110 10.26 3.06 18.82
N TYR A 111 9.59 4.20 18.97
CA TYR A 111 8.14 4.32 18.82
C TYR A 111 7.66 4.04 17.39
N VAL A 112 8.53 4.08 16.38
CA VAL A 112 8.17 3.79 14.97
C VAL A 112 7.64 2.38 14.76
N ARG A 113 8.00 1.45 15.64
CA ARG A 113 7.44 0.08 15.63
C ARG A 113 5.94 0.05 15.94
N ASN A 114 5.44 1.08 16.62
CA ASN A 114 4.04 1.20 17.04
C ASN A 114 3.26 2.24 16.23
N SER A 115 3.93 3.16 15.55
CA SER A 115 3.27 4.16 14.70
C SER A 115 3.32 3.77 13.22
N GLY A 116 4.31 2.94 12.84
CA GLY A 116 4.48 2.40 11.51
C GLY A 116 5.09 3.36 10.50
N ALA A 117 4.95 2.97 9.23
CA ALA A 117 5.43 3.68 8.07
C ALA A 117 4.29 4.21 7.20
N TYR A 118 4.46 5.43 6.73
CA TYR A 118 3.74 6.03 5.64
C TYR A 118 4.64 5.97 4.39
N VAL A 119 4.14 5.35 3.32
CA VAL A 119 4.94 5.09 2.11
C VAL A 119 4.24 5.69 0.89
N ASP A 120 4.96 6.51 0.13
CA ASP A 120 4.50 7.12 -1.11
C ASP A 120 5.48 6.84 -2.27
N LEU A 121 5.08 5.91 -3.14
CA LEU A 121 5.78 5.44 -4.33
C LEU A 121 5.10 5.87 -5.63
N SER A 122 4.21 6.85 -5.55
CA SER A 122 3.31 7.21 -6.64
C SER A 122 4.05 7.81 -7.84
N ASP A 123 3.47 7.68 -9.04
CA ASP A 123 4.03 8.27 -10.26
C ASP A 123 5.43 7.75 -10.64
N ASN A 124 5.55 6.42 -10.65
CA ASN A 124 6.74 5.69 -11.04
C ASN A 124 6.37 4.54 -11.99
N ILE A 125 7.31 3.64 -12.28
CA ILE A 125 7.10 2.42 -13.07
C ILE A 125 7.49 1.23 -12.21
N ILE A 126 7.01 1.22 -10.97
CA ILE A 126 7.25 0.14 -10.00
C ILE A 126 6.27 -1.00 -10.30
N GLY A 127 6.79 -2.20 -10.34
CA GLY A 127 6.06 -3.45 -10.49
C GLY A 127 5.91 -4.19 -9.16
N PRO A 128 5.45 -5.44 -9.22
CA PRO A 128 5.20 -6.24 -8.02
C PRO A 128 6.47 -6.60 -7.25
N GLU A 129 7.59 -6.85 -7.94
CA GLU A 129 8.83 -7.36 -7.33
C GLU A 129 9.45 -6.33 -6.36
N GLY A 130 9.55 -5.07 -6.77
CA GLY A 130 10.11 -4.02 -5.93
C GLY A 130 9.25 -3.76 -4.69
N LEU A 131 7.92 -3.81 -4.85
CA LEU A 131 6.99 -3.59 -3.74
C LEU A 131 6.97 -4.77 -2.75
N ASP A 132 7.12 -6.01 -3.24
CA ASP A 132 7.28 -7.20 -2.40
C ASP A 132 8.52 -7.11 -1.50
N LYS A 133 9.68 -6.79 -2.08
CA LYS A 133 10.91 -6.58 -1.34
C LYS A 133 10.76 -5.47 -0.29
N LEU A 134 10.07 -4.36 -0.61
CA LEU A 134 9.84 -3.28 0.33
C LEU A 134 9.02 -3.74 1.56
N PHE A 135 7.93 -4.47 1.33
CA PHE A 135 7.14 -5.01 2.44
C PHE A 135 7.92 -5.98 3.31
N ARG A 136 8.80 -6.80 2.71
CA ARG A 136 9.71 -7.68 3.44
C ARG A 136 10.66 -6.89 4.34
N VAL A 137 11.33 -5.87 3.81
CA VAL A 137 12.25 -5.01 4.59
C VAL A 137 11.51 -4.35 5.76
N LEU A 138 10.34 -3.74 5.53
CA LEU A 138 9.55 -3.14 6.59
C LEU A 138 9.16 -4.16 7.69
N ARG A 139 8.80 -5.37 7.30
CA ARG A 139 8.45 -6.46 8.22
C ARG A 139 9.65 -6.93 9.04
N ASP A 140 10.80 -7.13 8.41
CA ASP A 140 12.03 -7.61 9.04
C ASP A 140 12.49 -6.66 10.16
N HIS A 141 12.29 -5.35 9.96
CA HIS A 141 12.60 -4.32 10.96
C HIS A 141 11.45 -4.00 11.93
N ARG A 142 10.33 -4.74 11.85
CA ARG A 142 9.12 -4.54 12.66
C ARG A 142 8.55 -3.13 12.58
N VAL A 143 8.58 -2.54 11.38
CA VAL A 143 7.96 -1.24 11.10
C VAL A 143 6.70 -1.50 10.26
N PRO A 144 5.50 -1.53 10.86
CA PRO A 144 4.27 -1.84 10.12
C PRO A 144 3.98 -0.77 9.07
N CYS A 145 3.64 -1.12 7.84
CA CYS A 145 3.16 -0.15 6.86
C CYS A 145 1.71 0.21 7.19
N VAL A 146 1.45 1.48 7.49
CA VAL A 146 0.11 1.97 7.88
C VAL A 146 -0.59 2.62 6.70
N VAL A 147 0.13 3.33 5.84
CA VAL A 147 -0.43 3.89 4.61
C VAL A 147 0.51 3.58 3.46
N MET A 148 -0.04 3.00 2.39
CA MET A 148 0.68 2.76 1.15
C MET A 148 0.01 3.53 0.01
N LYS A 149 0.80 4.34 -0.69
CA LYS A 149 0.40 4.99 -1.94
C LYS A 149 1.34 4.55 -3.05
N ALA A 150 0.78 3.87 -4.04
CA ALA A 150 1.49 3.41 -5.23
C ALA A 150 0.58 3.59 -6.46
N TYR A 151 -0.05 4.77 -6.59
CA TYR A 151 -0.90 5.06 -7.74
C TYR A 151 -0.07 5.47 -8.96
N ARG A 152 -0.58 5.20 -10.17
CA ARG A 152 0.15 5.39 -11.44
C ARG A 152 1.50 4.65 -11.45
N ASN A 153 1.42 3.33 -11.34
CA ASN A 153 2.55 2.39 -11.42
C ASN A 153 2.19 1.26 -12.42
N VAL A 154 2.99 0.19 -12.49
CA VAL A 154 2.70 -1.01 -13.31
C VAL A 154 2.28 -2.20 -12.44
N LEU A 155 1.44 -1.96 -11.42
CA LEU A 155 0.96 -3.04 -10.54
C LEU A 155 -0.19 -3.82 -11.19
N ASP A 156 -0.17 -5.14 -11.10
CA ASP A 156 -1.22 -6.04 -11.59
C ASP A 156 -1.69 -7.01 -10.48
N ASP A 157 -2.48 -8.02 -10.82
CA ASP A 157 -3.01 -8.98 -9.85
C ASP A 157 -1.92 -9.74 -9.05
N SER A 158 -0.67 -9.79 -9.52
CA SER A 158 0.42 -10.47 -8.80
C SER A 158 0.76 -9.80 -7.47
N ILE A 159 0.68 -8.46 -7.38
CA ILE A 159 0.96 -7.75 -6.12
C ILE A 159 -0.14 -7.97 -5.06
N VAL A 160 -1.33 -8.41 -5.49
CA VAL A 160 -2.45 -8.64 -4.58
C VAL A 160 -2.11 -9.72 -3.56
N ASP A 161 -1.32 -10.73 -3.92
CA ASP A 161 -0.92 -11.80 -3.01
C ASP A 161 -0.06 -11.27 -1.87
N THR A 162 0.95 -10.47 -2.19
CA THR A 162 1.79 -9.77 -1.20
C THR A 162 0.95 -8.89 -0.29
N LEU A 163 0.01 -8.09 -0.84
CA LEU A 163 -0.87 -7.23 -0.03
C LEU A 163 -1.78 -8.05 0.89
N ILE A 164 -2.33 -9.17 0.41
CA ILE A 164 -3.14 -10.08 1.22
C ILE A 164 -2.31 -10.67 2.35
N GLU A 165 -1.14 -11.23 2.05
CA GLU A 165 -0.21 -11.74 3.06
C GLU A 165 0.11 -10.66 4.10
N TYR A 166 0.38 -9.44 3.65
CA TYR A 166 0.65 -8.31 4.53
C TYR A 166 -0.54 -8.03 5.45
N LEU A 167 -1.77 -7.95 4.93
CA LEU A 167 -2.97 -7.70 5.72
C LEU A 167 -3.19 -8.74 6.84
N TYR A 168 -2.82 -10.00 6.62
CA TYR A 168 -2.93 -11.07 7.63
C TYR A 168 -1.74 -11.14 8.59
N THR A 169 -0.55 -10.70 8.17
CA THR A 169 0.68 -10.80 8.97
C THR A 169 0.97 -9.56 9.81
N GLN A 170 0.29 -8.43 9.54
CA GLN A 170 0.41 -7.24 10.38
C GLN A 170 -0.10 -7.49 11.81
N PRO A 171 0.53 -6.90 12.84
CA PRO A 171 -0.01 -6.91 14.18
C PRO A 171 -1.41 -6.26 14.22
N GLU A 172 -2.36 -6.89 14.93
CA GLU A 172 -3.72 -6.37 15.09
C GLU A 172 -3.76 -4.97 15.73
N SER A 173 -2.72 -4.62 16.51
CA SER A 173 -2.58 -3.28 17.10
C SER A 173 -2.28 -2.19 16.08
N PHE A 174 -1.74 -2.54 14.91
CA PHE A 174 -1.28 -1.60 13.87
C PHE A 174 -1.74 -2.04 12.47
N PRO A 175 -3.06 -2.13 12.23
CA PRO A 175 -3.58 -2.54 10.93
C PRO A 175 -3.32 -1.44 9.90
N MET A 176 -3.25 -1.81 8.62
CA MET A 176 -3.18 -0.82 7.53
C MET A 176 -4.37 0.15 7.59
N HIS A 177 -4.10 1.43 7.46
CA HIS A 177 -5.13 2.46 7.39
C HIS A 177 -5.60 2.70 5.96
N GLY A 178 -4.69 2.64 4.99
CA GLY A 178 -5.06 2.87 3.61
C GLY A 178 -4.11 2.30 2.59
N ILE A 179 -4.70 1.84 1.48
CA ILE A 179 -4.02 1.38 0.27
C ILE A 179 -4.55 2.21 -0.88
N HIS A 180 -3.65 2.89 -1.57
CA HIS A 180 -3.95 3.68 -2.76
C HIS A 180 -3.18 3.15 -3.95
N ILE A 181 -3.84 2.34 -4.77
CA ILE A 181 -3.28 1.68 -5.96
C ILE A 181 -4.14 2.00 -7.20
N SER A 182 -4.62 3.23 -7.29
CA SER A 182 -5.37 3.68 -8.48
C SER A 182 -4.47 3.79 -9.71
N HIS A 183 -5.05 3.77 -10.90
CA HIS A 183 -4.29 3.89 -12.16
C HIS A 183 -3.23 2.80 -12.32
N ASN A 184 -3.63 1.55 -12.09
CA ASN A 184 -2.81 0.35 -12.25
C ASN A 184 -3.58 -0.67 -13.11
N ASN A 185 -3.19 -1.94 -13.06
CA ASN A 185 -3.73 -3.04 -13.84
C ASN A 185 -4.39 -4.12 -12.96
N ILE A 186 -5.02 -3.72 -11.85
CA ILE A 186 -5.74 -4.66 -10.97
C ILE A 186 -7.07 -5.05 -11.62
N SER A 187 -7.33 -6.35 -11.76
CA SER A 187 -8.56 -6.87 -12.35
C SER A 187 -9.73 -6.93 -11.35
N ASP A 188 -10.94 -7.26 -11.82
CA ASP A 188 -12.07 -7.60 -10.95
C ASP A 188 -11.70 -8.71 -9.94
N LYS A 189 -10.92 -9.72 -10.37
CA LYS A 189 -10.48 -10.84 -9.52
C LYS A 189 -9.52 -10.36 -8.44
N GLY A 190 -8.51 -9.57 -8.80
CA GLY A 190 -7.56 -9.00 -7.85
C GLY A 190 -8.25 -8.12 -6.81
N ALA A 191 -9.12 -7.21 -7.26
CA ALA A 191 -9.88 -6.32 -6.39
C ALA A 191 -10.79 -7.09 -5.40
N LEU A 192 -11.54 -8.10 -5.88
CA LEU A 192 -12.40 -8.91 -5.02
C LEU A 192 -11.58 -9.69 -3.97
N ARG A 193 -10.43 -10.27 -4.35
CA ARG A 193 -9.55 -10.99 -3.43
C ARG A 193 -9.01 -10.07 -2.33
N LEU A 194 -8.62 -8.85 -2.69
CA LEU A 194 -8.12 -7.86 -1.73
C LEU A 194 -9.22 -7.39 -0.76
N ILE A 195 -10.43 -7.13 -1.26
CA ILE A 195 -11.59 -6.76 -0.42
C ILE A 195 -11.95 -7.91 0.52
N ARG A 196 -11.99 -9.14 0.00
CA ARG A 196 -12.23 -10.35 0.79
C ARG A 196 -11.20 -10.50 1.91
N ALA A 197 -9.91 -10.34 1.61
CA ALA A 197 -8.86 -10.45 2.62
C ALA A 197 -9.01 -9.38 3.71
N ALA A 198 -9.31 -8.13 3.35
CA ALA A 198 -9.58 -7.08 4.33
C ALA A 198 -10.81 -7.41 5.20
N ALA A 199 -11.88 -7.98 4.63
CA ALA A 199 -13.04 -8.38 5.42
C ALA A 199 -12.77 -9.56 6.36
N LEU A 200 -11.88 -10.47 5.98
CA LEU A 200 -11.64 -11.72 6.71
C LEU A 200 -10.44 -11.70 7.66
N CYS A 201 -9.50 -10.76 7.53
CA CYS A 201 -8.32 -10.70 8.39
C CYS A 201 -8.61 -10.28 9.84
N GLY A 202 -9.85 -9.87 10.15
CA GLY A 202 -10.26 -9.50 11.51
C GLY A 202 -9.82 -8.11 11.96
N HIS A 203 -9.03 -7.41 11.15
CA HIS A 203 -8.54 -6.06 11.47
C HIS A 203 -9.55 -4.95 11.21
N TYR A 204 -10.59 -5.20 10.41
CA TYR A 204 -11.57 -4.18 10.01
C TYR A 204 -13.00 -4.59 10.35
N PRO A 205 -13.87 -3.65 10.79
CA PRO A 205 -13.51 -2.29 11.19
C PRO A 205 -12.52 -2.31 12.37
N ARG A 206 -11.57 -1.37 12.38
CA ARG A 206 -10.50 -1.33 13.38
C ARG A 206 -11.07 -1.31 14.78
N LEU A 207 -10.54 -2.12 15.69
CA LEU A 207 -11.09 -2.26 17.05
C LEU A 207 -11.23 -0.92 17.80
N THR A 208 -10.20 -0.07 17.69
CA THR A 208 -10.12 1.20 18.43
C THR A 208 -10.95 2.31 17.79
N SER A 209 -10.85 2.49 16.47
CA SER A 209 -11.47 3.61 15.76
C SER A 209 -12.78 3.27 15.07
N ARG A 210 -13.11 1.98 14.95
CA ARG A 210 -14.24 1.45 14.17
C ARG A 210 -14.23 1.86 12.70
N LEU A 211 -13.06 2.23 12.19
CA LEU A 211 -12.88 2.69 10.82
C LEU A 211 -12.58 1.51 9.88
N PRO A 212 -13.12 1.52 8.65
CA PRO A 212 -12.80 0.52 7.62
C PRO A 212 -11.39 0.72 7.05
N LEU A 213 -10.93 -0.26 6.26
CA LEU A 213 -9.77 -0.06 5.39
C LEU A 213 -10.12 0.94 4.29
N TRP A 214 -9.28 1.96 4.12
CA TRP A 214 -9.37 2.87 2.98
C TRP A 214 -8.71 2.26 1.74
N LEU A 215 -9.49 1.76 0.78
CA LEU A 215 -8.96 1.08 -0.41
C LEU A 215 -9.37 1.80 -1.69
N ARG A 216 -8.44 2.57 -2.29
CA ARG A 216 -8.71 3.33 -3.52
C ARG A 216 -8.22 2.59 -4.76
N LEU A 217 -9.18 2.16 -5.58
CA LEU A 217 -9.02 1.31 -6.76
C LEU A 217 -9.53 1.94 -8.07
N GLU A 218 -9.72 3.27 -8.14
CA GLU A 218 -10.15 3.94 -9.38
C GLU A 218 -9.16 3.71 -10.53
N ALA A 219 -9.65 3.76 -11.77
CA ALA A 219 -8.85 3.61 -13.00
C ALA A 219 -7.96 2.35 -13.04
N ASN A 220 -8.49 1.22 -12.60
CA ASN A 220 -7.86 -0.10 -12.74
C ASN A 220 -8.53 -0.89 -13.89
N ASP A 221 -8.11 -2.14 -14.11
CA ASP A 221 -8.67 -3.04 -15.13
C ASP A 221 -9.92 -3.79 -14.63
N ILE A 222 -10.82 -3.05 -13.98
CA ILE A 222 -12.07 -3.57 -13.41
C ILE A 222 -13.17 -3.38 -14.46
N GLU A 223 -13.56 -4.46 -15.13
CA GLU A 223 -14.53 -4.45 -16.21
C GLU A 223 -15.96 -4.20 -15.72
N SER A 224 -16.32 -4.81 -14.57
CA SER A 224 -17.69 -4.84 -14.08
C SER A 224 -17.78 -4.43 -12.60
N PRO A 225 -17.53 -3.14 -12.26
CA PRO A 225 -17.48 -2.69 -10.87
C PRO A 225 -18.79 -2.96 -10.11
N TYR A 226 -19.96 -2.80 -10.75
CA TYR A 226 -21.25 -3.10 -10.12
C TYR A 226 -21.43 -4.58 -9.78
N LYS A 227 -20.97 -5.48 -10.67
CA LYS A 227 -20.99 -6.92 -10.43
C LYS A 227 -20.11 -7.27 -9.23
N LEU A 228 -18.90 -6.71 -9.17
CA LEU A 228 -17.98 -6.92 -8.06
C LEU A 228 -18.58 -6.49 -6.71
N ILE A 229 -19.30 -5.36 -6.67
CA ILE A 229 -20.01 -4.92 -5.45
C ILE A 229 -21.13 -5.90 -5.07
N ALA A 230 -21.90 -6.39 -6.05
CA ALA A 230 -22.92 -7.40 -5.81
C ALA A 230 -22.31 -8.72 -5.29
N ASP A 231 -21.15 -9.13 -5.83
CA ASP A 231 -20.41 -10.30 -5.37
C ASP A 231 -19.92 -10.11 -3.93
N CYS A 232 -19.40 -8.93 -3.57
CA CYS A 232 -19.04 -8.60 -2.18
C CYS A 232 -20.24 -8.71 -1.23
N GLN A 233 -21.39 -8.15 -1.62
CA GLN A 233 -22.62 -8.21 -0.82
C GLN A 233 -23.13 -9.66 -0.66
N LYS A 234 -23.06 -10.46 -1.72
CA LYS A 234 -23.42 -11.88 -1.69
C LYS A 234 -22.55 -12.69 -0.74
N GLU A 235 -21.27 -12.32 -0.60
CA GLU A 235 -20.33 -12.92 0.37
C GLU A 235 -20.45 -12.33 1.78
N GLY A 236 -21.33 -11.34 2.00
CA GLY A 236 -21.52 -10.69 3.30
C GLY A 236 -20.46 -9.65 3.62
N PHE A 237 -19.68 -9.19 2.64
CA PHE A 237 -18.69 -8.14 2.84
C PHE A 237 -19.31 -6.76 2.68
N ASN A 238 -19.42 -6.05 3.80
CA ASN A 238 -19.91 -4.67 3.82
C ASN A 238 -18.86 -3.72 3.25
N VAL A 239 -19.17 -3.11 2.11
CA VAL A 239 -18.34 -2.12 1.41
C VAL A 239 -19.06 -0.78 1.32
N CYS A 240 -18.33 0.32 1.50
CA CYS A 240 -18.87 1.68 1.38
C CYS A 240 -18.31 2.36 0.12
N LEU A 241 -19.18 2.76 -0.81
CA LEU A 241 -18.80 3.44 -2.06
C LEU A 241 -18.62 4.97 -1.91
N MET A 242 -18.92 5.53 -0.74
CA MET A 242 -18.94 6.98 -0.49
C MET A 242 -19.86 7.80 -1.41
N GLY A 243 -20.85 7.19 -2.05
CA GLY A 243 -21.70 7.86 -3.05
C GLY A 243 -22.69 8.87 -2.48
N ASP A 244 -22.97 8.82 -1.17
CA ASP A 244 -23.97 9.66 -0.50
C ASP A 244 -23.40 10.97 0.06
N GLY A 245 -22.07 11.18 -0.04
CA GLY A 245 -21.40 12.36 0.50
C GLY A 245 -21.38 12.44 2.04
N LEU A 246 -21.95 11.46 2.75
CA LEU A 246 -21.94 11.40 4.21
C LEU A 246 -20.61 10.87 4.76
N CYS A 247 -19.88 10.13 3.94
CA CYS A 247 -18.55 9.62 4.26
C CYS A 247 -17.47 10.59 3.78
N SER A 248 -16.49 10.87 4.62
CA SER A 248 -15.34 11.73 4.32
C SER A 248 -14.02 10.95 4.40
N ARG A 249 -12.92 11.55 3.96
CA ARG A 249 -11.57 11.05 4.27
C ARG A 249 -11.25 11.31 5.75
N PRO A 250 -10.82 10.33 6.57
CA PRO A 250 -10.93 8.87 6.45
C PRO A 250 -12.17 8.29 7.17
N ASN A 251 -13.14 9.13 7.51
CA ASN A 251 -14.25 8.77 8.39
C ASN A 251 -15.47 8.30 7.61
N CYS A 252 -15.81 7.01 7.75
CA CYS A 252 -17.07 6.46 7.27
C CYS A 252 -18.16 6.67 8.32
N ASN A 253 -19.25 7.36 7.96
CA ASN A 253 -20.37 7.65 8.85
C ASN A 253 -21.40 6.50 8.90
N HIS A 254 -21.20 5.44 8.11
CA HIS A 254 -21.97 4.20 8.17
C HIS A 254 -21.41 3.32 9.31
N TYR A 255 -21.71 3.70 10.55
CA TYR A 255 -21.03 3.23 11.78
C TYR A 255 -21.13 1.73 12.12
N SER A 256 -21.76 0.87 11.31
CA SER A 256 -21.91 -0.55 11.64
C SER A 256 -21.34 -1.45 10.57
N GLY A 257 -20.13 -1.97 10.84
CA GLY A 257 -19.62 -3.19 10.22
C GLY A 257 -19.09 -3.04 8.79
N VAL A 258 -18.81 -1.83 8.31
CA VAL A 258 -18.11 -1.63 7.04
C VAL A 258 -16.67 -2.12 7.19
N HIS A 259 -16.24 -3.03 6.32
CA HIS A 259 -14.87 -3.55 6.32
C HIS A 259 -13.97 -2.69 5.44
N VAL A 260 -14.48 -2.26 4.28
CA VAL A 260 -13.70 -1.54 3.26
C VAL A 260 -14.47 -0.33 2.74
N GLN A 261 -13.78 0.80 2.65
CA GLN A 261 -14.25 2.02 2.02
C GLN A 261 -13.56 2.17 0.66
N LEU A 262 -14.37 2.33 -0.39
CA LEU A 262 -13.99 2.27 -1.80
C LEU A 262 -14.23 3.62 -2.50
N PRO A 263 -13.44 4.67 -2.21
CA PRO A 263 -13.57 5.98 -2.84
C PRO A 263 -13.41 5.89 -4.35
N TYR A 264 -14.32 6.56 -5.09
CA TYR A 264 -14.28 6.68 -6.56
C TYR A 264 -14.24 5.33 -7.30
N PHE A 265 -14.68 4.25 -6.66
CA PHE A 265 -14.55 2.90 -7.21
C PHE A 265 -15.31 2.68 -8.52
N LEU A 266 -16.40 3.43 -8.75
CA LEU A 266 -17.15 3.37 -10.01
C LEU A 266 -16.47 4.14 -11.15
N HIS A 267 -15.42 4.92 -10.87
CA HIS A 267 -14.63 5.63 -11.88
C HIS A 267 -13.57 4.70 -12.48
N GLN A 268 -14.05 3.65 -13.15
CA GLN A 268 -13.23 2.77 -13.97
C GLN A 268 -13.27 3.27 -15.41
N GLY A 269 -12.16 3.15 -16.13
CA GLY A 269 -12.11 3.62 -17.52
C GLY A 269 -10.74 3.54 -18.16
N ARG A 270 -10.72 3.11 -19.42
CA ARG A 270 -9.50 2.90 -20.23
C ARG A 270 -8.68 4.17 -20.53
N LYS A 271 -9.26 5.36 -20.37
CA LYS A 271 -8.67 6.62 -20.88
C LYS A 271 -7.33 7.00 -20.22
N GLY A 272 -7.04 6.52 -19.01
CA GLY A 272 -5.73 6.74 -18.37
C GLY A 272 -4.66 5.72 -18.79
N GLN A 273 -5.07 4.51 -19.17
CA GLN A 273 -4.14 3.44 -19.53
C GLN A 273 -3.45 3.71 -20.87
N ASP A 274 -4.13 4.28 -21.87
CA ASP A 274 -3.52 4.51 -23.19
C ASP A 274 -2.29 5.43 -23.11
N GLN A 275 -2.32 6.45 -22.26
CA GLN A 275 -1.20 7.39 -22.12
C GLN A 275 -0.03 6.75 -21.37
N TYR A 276 -0.31 6.00 -20.31
CA TYR A 276 0.73 5.28 -19.57
C TYR A 276 1.30 4.10 -20.36
N GLN A 277 0.48 3.38 -21.13
CA GLN A 277 0.93 2.35 -22.06
C GLN A 277 1.80 2.94 -23.18
N LYS A 278 1.54 4.18 -23.60
CA LYS A 278 2.41 4.88 -24.54
C LYS A 278 3.78 5.17 -23.92
N GLU A 279 3.83 5.62 -22.67
CA GLU A 279 5.10 5.82 -21.95
C GLU A 279 5.83 4.49 -21.71
N ARG A 280 5.09 3.43 -21.38
CA ARG A 280 5.62 2.06 -21.25
C ARG A 280 6.17 1.51 -22.56
N SER A 281 5.50 1.74 -23.69
CA SER A 281 5.99 1.27 -24.99
C SER A 281 7.26 2.01 -25.41
N VAL A 282 7.41 3.29 -25.07
CA VAL A 282 8.67 4.02 -25.19
C VAL A 282 9.76 3.46 -24.26
N ALA A 283 9.43 3.18 -23.00
CA ALA A 283 10.36 2.61 -22.03
C ALA A 283 10.81 1.17 -22.40
N LYS A 284 9.94 0.37 -23.02
CA LYS A 284 10.23 -0.99 -23.49
C LYS A 284 11.03 -1.01 -24.80
N ALA A 285 10.92 0.04 -25.62
CA ALA A 285 11.75 0.21 -26.81
C ALA A 285 13.21 0.56 -26.47
N GLN A 286 13.49 1.01 -25.25
CA GLN A 286 14.85 1.06 -24.73
C GLN A 286 15.27 -0.37 -24.37
N ALA A 287 16.20 -0.92 -25.15
CA ALA A 287 16.70 -2.29 -24.99
C ALA A 287 17.09 -2.59 -23.53
N PRO A 288 16.92 -3.83 -23.04
CA PRO A 288 17.41 -4.22 -21.74
C PRO A 288 18.89 -3.85 -21.65
N LEU A 289 19.25 -3.07 -20.63
CA LEU A 289 20.66 -2.81 -20.30
C LEU A 289 21.37 -4.17 -20.19
N PRO A 290 22.58 -4.32 -20.76
CA PRO A 290 23.33 -5.57 -20.68
C PRO A 290 23.43 -6.00 -19.22
N ALA A 291 23.26 -7.30 -18.98
CA ALA A 291 23.34 -7.88 -17.64
C ALA A 291 24.64 -7.42 -16.96
N LEU A 292 24.50 -6.72 -15.84
CA LEU A 292 25.66 -6.28 -15.05
C LEU A 292 26.49 -7.53 -14.67
N PRO A 293 27.83 -7.46 -14.77
CA PRO A 293 28.67 -8.55 -14.33
C PRO A 293 28.40 -8.89 -12.85
N PRO A 294 28.52 -10.16 -12.45
CA PRO A 294 28.29 -10.57 -11.07
C PRO A 294 29.18 -9.76 -10.14
N VAL A 295 28.57 -9.04 -9.19
CA VAL A 295 29.25 -8.23 -8.18
C VAL A 295 30.15 -9.16 -7.36
N ALA A 296 31.45 -9.07 -7.59
CA ALA A 296 32.43 -9.87 -6.88
C ALA A 296 32.63 -9.33 -5.45
N ALA A 297 32.35 -10.21 -4.49
CA ALA A 297 32.75 -10.18 -3.07
C ALA A 297 32.08 -9.14 -2.13
N PRO A 298 31.77 -9.55 -0.88
CA PRO A 298 31.19 -8.67 0.13
C PRO A 298 32.16 -7.56 0.53
N LEU A 299 31.67 -6.31 0.47
CA LEU A 299 32.35 -5.14 1.00
C LEU A 299 32.69 -5.36 2.48
N ARG A 300 33.96 -5.10 2.83
CA ARG A 300 34.42 -5.11 4.22
C ARG A 300 33.65 -4.05 5.02
N PRO A 301 33.28 -4.31 6.29
CA PRO A 301 32.65 -3.29 7.14
C PRO A 301 33.63 -2.13 7.31
N LEU A 302 33.25 -0.93 6.85
CA LEU A 302 33.91 0.32 7.21
C LEU A 302 33.59 0.64 8.67
N ALA A 303 34.26 -0.07 9.58
CA ALA A 303 34.26 0.27 10.99
C ALA A 303 35.04 1.59 11.18
N GLY A 304 34.33 2.70 11.39
CA GLY A 304 34.97 3.96 11.79
C GLY A 304 34.38 5.24 11.21
N LEU A 305 33.47 5.16 10.24
CA LEU A 305 32.68 6.33 9.83
C LEU A 305 31.49 6.45 10.77
N ALA A 306 31.72 7.13 11.89
CA ALA A 306 30.62 7.66 12.69
C ALA A 306 29.78 8.55 11.76
N TRP A 307 28.60 8.07 11.38
CA TRP A 307 27.61 8.91 10.73
C TRP A 307 27.42 10.15 11.60
N PRO A 308 27.48 11.37 11.04
CA PRO A 308 27.05 12.53 11.79
C PRO A 308 25.59 12.28 12.17
N VAL A 309 25.35 12.11 13.47
CA VAL A 309 24.00 11.94 14.05
C VAL A 309 23.09 13.14 13.70
N GLU A 310 23.67 14.22 13.19
CA GLU A 310 23.01 15.43 12.70
C GLU A 310 22.22 15.26 11.39
N ALA A 311 22.38 14.16 10.63
CA ALA A 311 21.70 14.01 9.33
C ALA A 311 20.25 13.50 9.42
N VAL A 312 19.76 13.09 10.61
CA VAL A 312 18.32 12.87 10.77
C VAL A 312 17.67 14.23 10.99
N VAL A 313 17.13 14.77 9.90
CA VAL A 313 16.40 16.03 9.93
C VAL A 313 15.07 15.82 10.64
N VAL A 314 15.05 16.05 11.95
CA VAL A 314 13.82 16.29 12.69
C VAL A 314 13.35 17.68 12.27
N LEU A 315 12.36 17.73 11.39
CA LEU A 315 11.75 19.00 10.97
C LEU A 315 10.78 19.45 12.08
N ASP A 316 11.06 20.60 12.70
CA ASP A 316 10.13 21.30 13.58
C ASP A 316 8.92 21.84 12.79
N GLU A 317 7.72 21.78 13.38
CA GLU A 317 6.41 21.82 12.69
C GLU A 317 5.94 23.21 12.16
N ASP A 318 6.75 24.28 12.14
CA ASP A 318 6.22 25.64 11.94
C ASP A 318 6.51 26.34 10.60
N GLU A 319 7.23 25.73 9.65
CA GLU A 319 7.46 26.35 8.33
C GLU A 319 6.58 25.75 7.24
N LYS A 320 5.42 26.37 7.04
CA LYS A 320 4.51 26.09 5.92
C LYS A 320 4.98 26.88 4.68
N PRO A 321 5.42 26.25 3.59
CA PRO A 321 5.85 27.00 2.40
C PRO A 321 4.64 27.72 1.77
N GLU A 322 4.67 29.04 1.79
CA GLU A 322 3.75 29.89 1.05
C GLU A 322 4.08 29.78 -0.45
N GLY A 323 3.20 29.19 -1.26
CA GLY A 323 3.27 29.35 -2.72
C GLY A 323 2.89 28.17 -3.61
N GLU A 324 2.63 26.96 -3.09
CA GLU A 324 2.20 25.87 -3.96
C GLU A 324 0.74 26.02 -4.40
N ALA A 325 0.54 26.17 -5.71
CA ALA A 325 -0.77 26.18 -6.34
C ALA A 325 -1.53 24.89 -5.98
N LEU A 326 -2.63 25.03 -5.25
CA LEU A 326 -3.48 23.91 -4.88
C LEU A 326 -3.99 23.18 -6.14
N PRO A 327 -3.94 21.83 -6.17
CA PRO A 327 -4.46 21.05 -7.29
C PRO A 327 -5.96 21.30 -7.52
N ASP A 328 -6.43 21.17 -8.77
CA ASP A 328 -7.75 21.62 -9.24
C ASP A 328 -8.94 21.19 -8.39
N TRP A 329 -8.88 20.02 -7.75
CA TRP A 329 -9.95 19.52 -6.88
C TRP A 329 -10.10 20.28 -5.55
N LYS A 330 -9.18 21.19 -5.21
CA LYS A 330 -9.26 22.11 -4.06
C LYS A 330 -9.69 23.53 -4.42
N ARG A 331 -9.90 23.86 -5.70
CA ARG A 331 -10.40 25.17 -6.11
C ARG A 331 -11.89 25.27 -5.79
N LYS A 332 -12.22 25.96 -4.69
CA LYS A 332 -13.59 26.29 -4.31
C LYS A 332 -14.09 27.47 -5.15
N ASP A 333 -14.23 27.26 -6.45
CA ASP A 333 -14.86 28.27 -7.30
C ASP A 333 -16.36 27.97 -7.45
N ASN A 334 -17.14 28.85 -6.81
CA ASN A 334 -18.52 29.23 -7.15
C ASN A 334 -19.64 28.18 -7.06
N LEU A 335 -20.04 27.87 -5.81
CA LEU A 335 -21.47 27.73 -5.49
C LEU A 335 -21.94 29.04 -4.86
N ALA A 336 -22.32 29.98 -5.72
CA ALA A 336 -22.90 31.25 -5.30
C ALA A 336 -24.36 31.07 -4.82
N ALA A 337 -24.60 31.62 -3.63
CA ALA A 337 -25.83 32.24 -3.13
C ALA A 337 -27.14 31.43 -3.16
N GLY A 338 -27.55 30.91 -1.98
CA GLY A 338 -28.97 30.61 -1.73
C GLY A 338 -29.35 29.60 -0.66
N ALA A 339 -28.44 29.03 0.15
CA ALA A 339 -28.84 28.04 1.15
C ALA A 339 -29.06 28.67 2.54
N GLU A 340 -30.32 28.75 2.95
CA GLU A 340 -30.75 29.03 4.31
C GLU A 340 -30.00 28.15 5.34
N LEU A 341 -29.54 28.80 6.41
CA LEU A 341 -28.98 28.16 7.59
C LEU A 341 -30.00 27.19 8.20
N MET A 342 -29.73 25.89 8.10
CA MET A 342 -30.52 24.85 8.77
C MET A 342 -30.47 25.02 10.29
N VAL A 343 -31.66 24.93 10.89
CA VAL A 343 -31.91 24.91 12.33
C VAL A 343 -31.19 23.69 12.95
N PRO A 344 -30.54 23.84 14.13
CA PRO A 344 -29.86 22.73 14.80
C PRO A 344 -30.84 21.61 15.15
N ALA A 345 -30.38 20.36 14.96
CA ALA A 345 -31.14 19.16 15.25
C ALA A 345 -31.61 19.12 16.73
N PRO A 346 -32.86 18.71 17.00
CA PRO A 346 -33.38 18.61 18.36
C PRO A 346 -32.57 17.58 19.15
N LYS A 347 -32.15 17.98 20.36
CA LYS A 347 -31.45 17.13 21.33
C LYS A 347 -32.31 15.89 21.61
N THR A 348 -31.79 14.72 21.27
CA THR A 348 -32.43 13.43 21.55
C THR A 348 -32.63 13.27 23.06
N ALA A 349 -33.89 13.21 23.48
CA ALA A 349 -34.25 12.86 24.84
C ALA A 349 -33.75 11.44 25.12
N SER A 350 -33.08 11.27 26.27
CA SER A 350 -32.57 10.01 26.78
C SER A 350 -33.66 8.92 26.73
N PHE A 351 -33.43 7.88 25.94
CA PHE A 351 -34.27 6.70 25.85
C PHE A 351 -34.24 5.97 27.21
N ARG A 352 -35.34 6.02 27.97
CA ARG A 352 -35.53 5.15 29.14
C ARG A 352 -36.14 3.83 28.68
N PRO A 353 -35.49 2.67 28.89
CA PRO A 353 -36.10 1.38 28.57
C PRO A 353 -37.33 1.14 29.47
N ALA A 354 -38.35 0.53 28.89
CA ALA A 354 -39.61 0.22 29.58
C ALA A 354 -39.39 -0.76 30.74
N PRO A 355 -40.11 -0.59 31.87
CA PRO A 355 -40.01 -1.52 32.99
C PRO A 355 -40.55 -2.89 32.57
N LYS A 356 -39.80 -3.94 32.91
CA LYS A 356 -40.22 -5.33 32.74
C LYS A 356 -41.48 -5.56 33.58
N ARG A 357 -42.57 -5.99 32.94
CA ARG A 357 -43.77 -6.48 33.63
C ARG A 357 -43.41 -7.79 34.34
N ALA A 358 -43.72 -7.86 35.63
CA ALA A 358 -43.71 -9.07 36.44
C ALA A 358 -45.04 -9.82 36.27
#